data_AF-A0A448YLT6-F1
#
_entry.id   AF-A0A448YLT6-F1
#
_cell.length_a   1.000
_cell.length_b   1.000
_cell.length_c   1.000
_cell.angle_alpha   90.00
_cell.angle_beta   90.00
_cell.angle_gamma   90.00
#
_symmetry.space_group_name_H-M   'P 1'
#
loop_
_entity.id
_entity.type
_entity.pdbx_description
1 polymer ?
#
loop_
_entity_poly.entity_id
_entity_poly.type
_entity_poly.pdbx_seq_one_letter_code
_entity_poly.pdbx_strand_id
1 'polypeptide(L)'
;MLLVADPQLIDNHTYPTYNHFALKVSKFTVDNYIYKNYWELVNHLKPDAIVFLGDLLDNGRESSDKYYEHEFDRFNKIFRPKETRERNIDVIMNVPGNHDIGFGSSVISHSVDRFKDHFGQPNQIITKYNHDLISIDTISLSDTKYETIAAESKVFLKTLQEPGELKRPRIIFDHVPFFRDTSKATCGPRRESPKPIPAVAGYQYQTMIDPGISSVVLGMVRPSIIFSGDDHDYCEAVHEYSHDGKTKHAIEINVKSISMAMGIWKPAVELLTLYDKPIEGKKVEVNGEVLEDIPATFEYKMCYLTPPYEDIIFYSIFAFFNFVYLCFFCLKTDKYYTGFAIDEVYKEPKVWDTLKSISTKLLVELVVVESAIVWGVYYGLFSVSYY
;
A
#
# COMPACT_ATOMS: atom_id res chain seq x y z
N MET A 1 -3.98 -11.52 -11.64
CA MET A 1 -4.63 -10.74 -10.55
C MET A 1 -3.64 -9.74 -10.01
N LEU A 2 -4.12 -8.59 -9.55
CA LEU A 2 -3.34 -7.55 -8.88
C LEU A 2 -3.74 -7.53 -7.40
N LEU A 3 -2.79 -7.72 -6.48
CA LEU A 3 -3.03 -7.67 -5.04
C LEU A 3 -2.53 -6.35 -4.48
N VAL A 4 -3.36 -5.68 -3.72
CA VAL A 4 -3.12 -4.34 -3.16
C VAL A 4 -3.29 -4.41 -1.65
N ALA A 5 -2.24 -4.10 -0.90
CA ALA A 5 -2.27 -4.07 0.56
C ALA A 5 -2.13 -2.64 1.09
N ASP A 6 -2.75 -2.42 2.25
CA ASP A 6 -2.65 -1.21 3.07
C ASP A 6 -2.69 0.10 2.27
N PRO A 7 -3.74 0.37 1.47
CA PRO A 7 -3.95 1.71 0.91
C PRO A 7 -3.95 2.78 2.00
N GLN A 8 -4.54 2.45 3.15
CA GLN A 8 -4.59 3.22 4.39
C GLN A 8 -4.66 4.72 4.12
N LEU A 9 -5.79 5.12 3.52
CA LEU A 9 -5.97 6.49 3.03
C LEU A 9 -5.87 7.49 4.20
N ILE A 10 -4.74 8.18 4.28
CA ILE A 10 -4.42 9.05 5.42
C ILE A 10 -5.51 10.08 5.68
N ASP A 11 -5.68 10.42 6.95
CA ASP A 11 -6.81 11.21 7.42
C ASP A 11 -6.42 12.05 8.66
N ASN A 12 -7.39 12.67 9.34
CA ASN A 12 -7.08 13.52 10.50
C ASN A 12 -6.61 12.74 11.74
N HIS A 13 -6.78 11.42 11.79
CA HIS A 13 -6.28 10.53 12.83
C HIS A 13 -4.81 10.14 12.57
N THR A 14 -4.36 10.05 11.32
CA THR A 14 -2.96 9.75 10.98
C THR A 14 -2.00 10.79 11.56
N TYR A 15 -2.34 12.08 11.40
CA TYR A 15 -1.51 13.20 11.82
C TYR A 15 -2.31 14.20 12.69
N PRO A 16 -2.60 13.87 13.97
CA PRO A 16 -3.48 14.68 14.81
C PRO A 16 -2.89 16.04 15.15
N THR A 17 -1.57 16.22 15.00
CA THR A 17 -0.86 17.47 15.23
C THR A 17 -0.84 18.38 14.00
N TYR A 18 -1.23 17.90 12.83
CA TYR A 18 -1.21 18.70 11.61
C TYR A 18 -2.35 19.72 11.64
N ASN A 19 -2.03 20.95 11.24
CA ASN A 19 -3.09 21.92 10.97
C ASN A 19 -3.86 21.53 9.69
N HIS A 20 -5.03 22.12 9.51
CA HIS A 20 -5.92 21.80 8.38
C HIS A 20 -5.24 21.91 7.01
N PHE A 21 -4.38 22.91 6.81
CA PHE A 21 -3.69 23.08 5.53
C PHE A 21 -2.66 21.98 5.28
N ALA A 22 -1.82 21.67 6.28
CA ALA A 22 -0.83 20.61 6.18
C ALA A 22 -1.48 19.24 5.94
N LEU A 23 -2.58 18.94 6.65
CA LEU A 23 -3.35 17.72 6.43
C LEU A 23 -3.94 17.68 5.01
N LYS A 24 -4.54 18.77 4.55
CA LYS A 24 -5.11 18.87 3.20
C LYS A 24 -4.07 18.59 2.11
N VAL A 25 -2.89 19.21 2.23
CA VAL A 25 -1.76 18.98 1.31
C VAL A 25 -1.26 17.53 1.38
N SER A 26 -1.21 16.95 2.58
CA SER A 26 -0.78 15.56 2.77
C SER A 26 -1.76 14.59 2.12
N LYS A 27 -3.07 14.69 2.43
CA LYS A 27 -4.13 13.87 1.81
C LYS A 27 -4.06 13.97 0.29
N PHE A 28 -4.00 15.19 -0.24
CA PHE A 28 -3.88 15.44 -1.67
C PHE A 28 -2.64 14.79 -2.29
N THR A 29 -1.48 14.86 -1.63
CA THR A 29 -0.23 14.30 -2.16
C THR A 29 -0.29 12.78 -2.21
N VAL A 30 -0.71 12.14 -1.12
CA VAL A 30 -0.82 10.68 -1.03
C VAL A 30 -1.88 10.15 -1.99
N ASP A 31 -3.05 10.78 -2.06
CA ASP A 31 -4.13 10.36 -2.97
C ASP A 31 -3.72 10.43 -4.44
N ASN A 32 -3.08 11.53 -4.86
CA ASN A 32 -2.62 11.65 -6.24
C ASN A 32 -1.51 10.65 -6.57
N TYR A 33 -0.60 10.39 -5.64
CA TYR A 33 0.46 9.40 -5.84
C TYR A 33 -0.13 8.00 -6.05
N ILE A 34 -1.03 7.57 -5.15
CA ILE A 34 -1.68 6.26 -5.20
C ILE A 34 -2.53 6.16 -6.47
N TYR A 35 -3.38 7.16 -6.74
CA TYR A 35 -4.24 7.18 -7.93
C TYR A 35 -3.43 6.99 -9.20
N LYS A 36 -2.42 7.83 -9.46
CA LYS A 36 -1.62 7.77 -10.70
C LYS A 36 -0.97 6.40 -10.87
N ASN A 37 -0.30 5.91 -9.83
CA ASN A 37 0.42 4.64 -9.90
C ASN A 37 -0.53 3.45 -10.05
N TYR A 38 -1.60 3.38 -9.25
CA TYR A 38 -2.60 2.32 -9.35
C TYR A 38 -3.23 2.28 -10.74
N TRP A 39 -3.59 3.45 -11.29
CA TRP A 39 -4.19 3.55 -12.62
C TRP A 39 -3.25 3.15 -13.74
N GLU A 40 -2.00 3.55 -13.64
CA GLU A 40 -0.98 3.16 -14.60
C GLU A 40 -0.77 1.64 -14.58
N LEU A 41 -0.71 1.04 -13.40
CA LEU A 41 -0.63 -0.42 -13.22
C LEU A 41 -1.86 -1.14 -13.82
N VAL A 42 -3.08 -0.69 -13.52
CA VAL A 42 -4.31 -1.30 -14.04
C VAL A 42 -4.43 -1.15 -15.56
N ASN A 43 -3.96 -0.04 -16.12
CA ASN A 43 -3.99 0.20 -17.56
C ASN A 43 -2.96 -0.64 -18.31
N HIS A 44 -1.75 -0.77 -17.77
CA HIS A 44 -0.68 -1.56 -18.39
C HIS A 44 -0.86 -3.06 -18.22
N LEU A 45 -1.13 -3.50 -16.99
CA LEU A 45 -1.17 -4.92 -16.65
C LEU A 45 -2.50 -5.56 -17.05
N LYS A 46 -3.58 -4.76 -17.14
CA LYS A 46 -4.93 -5.21 -17.51
C LYS A 46 -5.36 -6.46 -16.72
N PRO A 47 -5.34 -6.43 -15.38
CA PRO A 47 -5.59 -7.61 -14.58
C PRO A 47 -7.04 -8.10 -14.71
N ASP A 48 -7.25 -9.42 -14.68
CA ASP A 48 -8.61 -10.02 -14.66
C ASP A 48 -9.36 -9.80 -13.33
N ALA A 49 -8.60 -9.59 -12.24
CA ALA A 49 -9.14 -9.31 -10.92
C ALA A 49 -8.14 -8.49 -10.09
N ILE A 50 -8.68 -7.70 -9.16
CA ILE A 50 -7.95 -6.91 -8.17
C ILE A 50 -8.43 -7.33 -6.78
N VAL A 51 -7.51 -7.67 -5.90
CA VAL A 51 -7.80 -8.07 -4.51
C VAL A 51 -7.17 -7.08 -3.55
N PHE A 52 -7.96 -6.54 -2.65
CA PHE A 52 -7.46 -5.70 -1.56
C PHE A 52 -7.33 -6.52 -0.27
N LEU A 53 -6.23 -6.32 0.45
CA LEU A 53 -5.84 -7.12 1.61
C LEU A 53 -5.95 -6.32 2.92
N GLY A 54 -7.08 -5.63 3.12
CA GLY A 54 -7.36 -4.86 4.33
C GLY A 54 -6.72 -3.47 4.40
N ASP A 55 -7.01 -2.81 5.52
CA ASP A 55 -6.66 -1.42 5.84
C ASP A 55 -6.96 -0.47 4.69
N LEU A 56 -8.21 -0.55 4.22
CA LEU A 56 -8.70 0.25 3.11
C LEU A 56 -8.80 1.72 3.51
N LEU A 57 -9.23 1.98 4.75
CA LEU A 57 -9.36 3.30 5.35
C LEU A 57 -8.45 3.40 6.60
N ASP A 58 -7.86 4.57 6.86
CA ASP A 58 -6.98 4.75 8.03
C ASP A 58 -7.72 4.77 9.37
N ASN A 59 -9.00 5.16 9.40
CA ASN A 59 -9.81 5.05 10.61
C ASN A 59 -11.23 4.56 10.33
N GLY A 60 -11.34 3.43 9.63
CA GLY A 60 -12.62 2.78 9.39
C GLY A 60 -13.30 2.33 10.69
N ARG A 61 -12.52 1.87 11.67
CA ARG A 61 -13.03 1.26 12.90
C ARG A 61 -13.70 2.23 13.88
N GLU A 62 -13.20 3.44 14.05
CA GLU A 62 -13.65 4.38 15.10
C GLU A 62 -14.35 5.62 14.52
N SER A 63 -14.49 5.71 13.20
CA SER A 63 -15.16 6.84 12.56
C SER A 63 -16.68 6.83 12.76
N SER A 64 -17.24 8.04 12.86
CA SER A 64 -18.69 8.25 12.73
C SER A 64 -19.15 7.89 11.31
N ASP A 65 -20.39 7.42 11.14
CA ASP A 65 -20.91 7.00 9.84
C ASP A 65 -20.77 8.07 8.76
N LYS A 66 -21.11 9.32 9.07
CA LYS A 66 -20.95 10.43 8.13
C LYS A 66 -19.52 10.59 7.62
N TYR A 67 -18.54 10.38 8.49
CA TYR A 67 -17.12 10.46 8.11
C TYR A 67 -16.70 9.24 7.32
N TYR A 68 -17.16 8.06 7.73
CA TYR A 68 -16.92 6.81 7.00
C TYR A 68 -17.43 6.88 5.56
N GLU A 69 -18.66 7.36 5.34
CA GLU A 69 -19.23 7.55 4.00
C GLU A 69 -18.35 8.46 3.13
N HIS A 70 -17.83 9.55 3.70
CA HIS A 70 -16.93 10.46 3.00
C HIS A 70 -15.62 9.78 2.59
N GLU A 71 -15.02 8.99 3.49
CA GLU A 71 -13.78 8.26 3.20
C GLU A 71 -14.02 7.07 2.24
N PHE A 72 -15.18 6.43 2.30
CA PHE A 72 -15.60 5.41 1.33
C PHE A 72 -15.79 6.01 -0.08
N ASP A 73 -16.44 7.17 -0.18
CA ASP A 73 -16.56 7.90 -1.44
C ASP A 73 -15.18 8.28 -2.01
N ARG A 74 -14.27 8.74 -1.14
CA ARG A 74 -12.86 9.02 -1.51
C ARG A 74 -12.17 7.76 -2.00
N PHE A 75 -12.30 6.63 -1.30
CA PHE A 75 -11.75 5.35 -1.71
C PHE A 75 -12.25 4.92 -3.10
N ASN A 76 -13.57 5.00 -3.32
CA ASN A 76 -14.17 4.64 -4.62
C ASN A 76 -13.69 5.55 -5.76
N LYS A 77 -13.45 6.83 -5.50
CA LYS A 77 -12.89 7.75 -6.51
C LYS A 77 -11.46 7.38 -6.90
N ILE A 78 -10.67 6.89 -5.95
CA ILE A 78 -9.27 6.50 -6.20
C ILE A 78 -9.21 5.15 -6.92
N PHE A 79 -9.91 4.14 -6.40
CA PHE A 79 -9.71 2.74 -6.81
C PHE A 79 -10.80 2.19 -7.75
N ARG A 80 -11.98 2.83 -7.80
CA ARG A 80 -13.14 2.38 -8.60
C ARG A 80 -13.81 3.49 -9.43
N PRO A 81 -13.04 4.33 -10.17
CA PRO A 81 -13.60 5.23 -11.16
C PRO A 81 -14.26 4.42 -12.29
N LYS A 82 -14.93 5.14 -13.18
CA LYS A 82 -15.85 4.60 -14.19
C LYS A 82 -15.18 3.54 -15.07
N GLU A 83 -13.90 3.73 -15.36
CA GLU A 83 -13.06 2.88 -16.20
C GLU A 83 -12.88 1.47 -15.64
N THR A 84 -12.73 1.29 -14.31
CA THR A 84 -12.69 -0.07 -13.71
C THR A 84 -14.02 -0.78 -13.97
N ARG A 85 -15.13 -0.04 -13.82
CA ARG A 85 -16.50 -0.57 -13.93
C ARG A 85 -16.85 -0.97 -15.36
N GLU A 86 -16.34 -0.22 -16.35
CA GLU A 86 -16.55 -0.50 -17.77
C GLU A 86 -15.72 -1.68 -18.29
N ARG A 87 -14.57 -1.98 -17.66
CA ARG A 87 -13.65 -3.05 -18.08
C ARG A 87 -13.98 -4.44 -17.52
N ASN A 88 -15.09 -4.59 -16.79
CA ASN A 88 -15.51 -5.86 -16.14
C ASN A 88 -14.38 -6.53 -15.33
N ILE A 89 -13.56 -5.72 -14.65
CA ILE A 89 -12.52 -6.22 -13.74
C ILE A 89 -13.19 -6.64 -12.43
N ASP A 90 -12.95 -7.87 -11.97
CA ASP A 90 -13.46 -8.33 -10.68
C ASP A 90 -12.67 -7.65 -9.55
N VAL A 91 -13.35 -6.86 -8.71
CA VAL A 91 -12.72 -6.15 -7.58
C VAL A 91 -13.20 -6.77 -6.27
N ILE A 92 -12.27 -7.39 -5.55
CA ILE A 92 -12.49 -8.10 -4.28
C ILE A 92 -11.90 -7.24 -3.16
N MET A 93 -12.74 -6.77 -2.23
CA MET A 93 -12.34 -5.86 -1.13
C MET A 93 -12.77 -6.38 0.24
N ASN A 94 -13.19 -7.64 0.32
CA ASN A 94 -13.86 -8.18 1.50
C ASN A 94 -12.91 -8.72 2.58
N VAL A 95 -11.62 -8.38 2.50
CA VAL A 95 -10.64 -8.68 3.55
C VAL A 95 -10.56 -7.44 4.45
N PRO A 96 -11.09 -7.48 5.67
CA PRO A 96 -10.98 -6.36 6.58
C PRO A 96 -9.59 -6.31 7.21
N GLY A 97 -9.08 -5.09 7.44
CA GLY A 97 -7.90 -4.88 8.27
C GLY A 97 -8.22 -4.33 9.66
N ASN A 98 -7.21 -4.21 10.52
CA ASN A 98 -7.42 -3.68 11.87
C ASN A 98 -7.80 -2.20 11.85
N HIS A 99 -7.38 -1.43 10.84
CA HIS A 99 -7.86 -0.07 10.66
C HIS A 99 -9.33 0.01 10.22
N ASP A 100 -9.87 -1.06 9.64
CA ASP A 100 -11.26 -1.12 9.21
C ASP A 100 -12.23 -1.51 10.34
N ILE A 101 -11.87 -2.53 11.16
CA ILE A 101 -12.82 -3.12 12.14
C ILE A 101 -12.29 -3.25 13.59
N GLY A 102 -11.01 -2.95 13.86
CA GLY A 102 -10.34 -3.22 15.14
C GLY A 102 -9.61 -4.57 15.13
N PHE A 103 -9.17 -5.07 16.29
CA PHE A 103 -8.45 -6.36 16.36
C PHE A 103 -8.83 -7.24 17.55
N GLY A 104 -9.02 -8.53 17.32
CA GLY A 104 -9.35 -9.53 18.34
C GLY A 104 -10.51 -9.09 19.25
N SER A 105 -10.29 -9.12 20.57
CA SER A 105 -11.33 -8.76 21.56
C SER A 105 -11.75 -7.28 21.57
N SER A 106 -11.17 -6.47 20.69
CA SER A 106 -11.46 -5.04 20.51
C SER A 106 -12.11 -4.73 19.16
N VAL A 107 -12.47 -5.75 18.38
CA VAL A 107 -13.29 -5.59 17.17
C VAL A 107 -14.62 -4.92 17.53
N ILE A 108 -15.02 -3.96 16.70
CA ILE A 108 -16.24 -3.18 16.91
C ILE A 108 -17.32 -3.75 15.99
N SER A 109 -18.35 -4.37 16.56
CA SER A 109 -19.44 -5.02 15.80
C SER A 109 -20.08 -4.10 14.75
N HIS A 110 -20.31 -2.84 15.11
CA HIS A 110 -20.86 -1.86 14.17
C HIS A 110 -19.94 -1.58 12.98
N SER A 111 -18.62 -1.59 13.20
CA SER A 111 -17.63 -1.39 12.15
C SER A 111 -17.52 -2.63 11.25
N VAL A 112 -17.73 -3.84 11.78
CA VAL A 112 -17.89 -5.07 10.98
C VAL A 112 -19.12 -4.99 10.08
N ASP A 113 -20.27 -4.61 10.62
CA ASP A 113 -21.51 -4.47 9.84
C ASP A 113 -21.36 -3.41 8.74
N ARG A 114 -20.79 -2.25 9.09
CA ARG A 114 -20.51 -1.19 8.13
C ARG A 114 -19.51 -1.62 7.06
N PHE A 115 -18.44 -2.34 7.41
CA PHE A 115 -17.49 -2.89 6.44
C PHE A 115 -18.19 -3.83 5.45
N LYS A 116 -19.04 -4.74 5.96
CA LYS A 116 -19.81 -5.69 5.14
C LYS A 116 -20.71 -4.98 4.12
N ASP A 117 -21.37 -3.90 4.53
CA ASP A 117 -22.27 -3.12 3.68
C ASP A 117 -21.54 -2.39 2.53
N HIS A 118 -20.26 -2.07 2.71
CA HIS A 118 -19.48 -1.23 1.79
C HIS A 118 -18.46 -1.98 0.95
N PHE A 119 -17.70 -2.88 1.58
CA PHE A 119 -16.58 -3.60 0.97
C PHE A 119 -16.86 -5.08 0.71
N GLY A 120 -17.98 -5.59 1.24
CA GLY A 120 -18.48 -6.93 0.99
C GLY A 120 -18.28 -7.87 2.19
N GLN A 121 -18.95 -9.02 2.13
CA GLN A 121 -18.92 -9.98 3.23
C GLN A 121 -17.54 -10.64 3.33
N PRO A 122 -16.87 -10.60 4.49
CA PRO A 122 -15.71 -11.42 4.76
C PRO A 122 -16.04 -12.92 4.71
N ASN A 123 -15.04 -13.79 4.85
CA ASN A 123 -15.25 -15.25 4.93
C ASN A 123 -15.95 -15.82 3.67
N GLN A 124 -15.30 -15.67 2.51
CA GLN A 124 -15.86 -16.10 1.22
C GLN A 124 -14.91 -17.03 0.46
N ILE A 125 -15.51 -17.88 -0.39
CA ILE A 125 -14.81 -18.71 -1.37
C ILE A 125 -15.22 -18.24 -2.76
N ILE A 126 -14.24 -17.89 -3.58
CA ILE A 126 -14.42 -17.61 -5.01
C ILE A 126 -13.63 -18.66 -5.78
N THR A 127 -14.32 -19.55 -6.49
CA THR A 127 -13.66 -20.54 -7.35
C THR A 127 -13.38 -19.92 -8.72
N LYS A 128 -12.09 -19.73 -9.06
CA LYS A 128 -11.67 -19.18 -10.36
C LYS A 128 -10.40 -19.88 -10.84
N TYR A 129 -10.29 -20.12 -12.15
CA TYR A 129 -9.12 -20.75 -12.78
C TYR A 129 -8.68 -22.08 -12.11
N ASN A 130 -9.64 -22.91 -11.71
CA ASN A 130 -9.39 -24.17 -10.99
C ASN A 130 -8.70 -24.01 -9.60
N HIS A 131 -8.84 -22.84 -8.98
CA HIS A 131 -8.42 -22.57 -7.62
C HIS A 131 -9.62 -22.15 -6.77
N ASP A 132 -9.55 -22.44 -5.48
CA ASP A 132 -10.45 -21.84 -4.49
C ASP A 132 -9.73 -20.67 -3.82
N LEU A 133 -10.21 -19.45 -4.08
CA LEU A 133 -9.71 -18.21 -3.52
C LEU A 133 -10.50 -17.90 -2.25
N ILE A 134 -9.83 -17.79 -1.11
CA ILE A 134 -10.46 -17.79 0.19
C ILE A 134 -10.10 -16.49 0.93
N SER A 135 -11.07 -15.58 1.05
CA SER A 135 -10.94 -14.45 1.96
C SER A 135 -11.36 -14.90 3.36
N ILE A 136 -10.51 -14.68 4.37
CA ILE A 136 -10.79 -15.08 5.75
C ILE A 136 -10.59 -13.91 6.70
N ASP A 137 -11.56 -13.70 7.60
CA ASP A 137 -11.47 -12.71 8.66
C ASP A 137 -10.79 -13.33 9.89
N THR A 138 -9.45 -13.34 9.86
CA THR A 138 -8.59 -13.79 10.97
C THR A 138 -8.57 -12.79 12.13
N ILE A 139 -8.96 -11.54 11.89
CA ILE A 139 -9.06 -10.48 12.89
C ILE A 139 -10.20 -10.78 13.87
N SER A 140 -11.41 -10.97 13.36
CA SER A 140 -12.57 -11.36 14.19
C SER A 140 -12.40 -12.76 14.79
N LEU A 141 -11.71 -13.66 14.08
CA LEU A 141 -11.36 -14.98 14.60
C LEU A 141 -10.43 -14.90 15.83
N SER A 142 -9.65 -13.83 15.95
CA SER A 142 -8.76 -13.55 17.07
C SER A 142 -9.47 -12.99 18.32
N ASP A 143 -10.80 -12.86 18.28
CA ASP A 143 -11.58 -12.50 19.47
C ASP A 143 -11.66 -13.69 20.45
N THR A 144 -11.18 -13.47 21.67
CA THR A 144 -11.18 -14.44 22.78
C THR A 144 -12.20 -14.10 23.87
N LYS A 145 -12.90 -12.96 23.76
CA LYS A 145 -13.82 -12.42 24.75
C LYS A 145 -15.29 -12.57 24.34
N TYR A 146 -15.61 -12.33 23.08
CA TYR A 146 -16.97 -12.33 22.54
C TYR A 146 -17.10 -13.38 21.44
N GLU A 147 -17.65 -14.54 21.79
CA GLU A 147 -17.83 -15.64 20.83
C GLU A 147 -18.64 -15.24 19.59
N THR A 148 -19.54 -14.26 19.71
CA THR A 148 -20.36 -13.75 18.62
C THR A 148 -19.55 -13.08 17.51
N ILE A 149 -18.41 -12.44 17.83
CA ILE A 149 -17.53 -11.81 16.85
C ILE A 149 -16.83 -12.89 16.01
N ALA A 150 -16.24 -13.89 16.67
CA ALA A 150 -15.55 -14.98 15.99
C ALA A 150 -16.50 -16.03 15.37
N ALA A 151 -17.80 -15.97 15.64
CA ALA A 151 -18.75 -17.03 15.29
C ALA A 151 -18.81 -17.30 13.78
N GLU A 152 -18.93 -16.24 12.98
CA GLU A 152 -19.02 -16.38 11.52
C GLU A 152 -17.74 -16.99 10.93
N SER A 153 -16.56 -16.48 11.31
CA SER A 153 -15.27 -17.03 10.85
C SER A 153 -15.08 -18.48 11.29
N LYS A 154 -15.49 -18.84 12.51
CA LYS A 154 -15.44 -20.23 13.02
C LYS A 154 -16.36 -21.16 12.25
N VAL A 155 -17.58 -20.72 11.90
CA VAL A 155 -18.51 -21.50 11.08
C VAL A 155 -17.95 -21.66 9.68
N PHE A 156 -17.45 -20.58 9.07
CA PHE A 156 -16.86 -20.61 7.75
C PHE A 156 -15.68 -21.58 7.64
N LEU A 157 -14.74 -21.53 8.58
CA LEU A 157 -13.59 -22.45 8.64
C LEU A 157 -14.00 -23.92 8.66
N LYS A 158 -15.08 -24.26 9.36
CA LYS A 158 -15.61 -25.64 9.38
C LYS A 158 -16.13 -26.09 8.01
N THR A 159 -16.62 -25.17 7.18
CA THR A 159 -17.07 -25.50 5.82
C THR A 159 -15.91 -25.81 4.87
N LEU A 160 -14.71 -25.30 5.18
CA LEU A 160 -13.48 -25.55 4.41
C LEU A 160 -12.87 -26.92 4.71
N GLN A 161 -13.32 -27.61 5.74
CA GLN A 161 -12.79 -28.93 6.08
C GLN A 161 -13.29 -29.98 5.08
N GLU A 162 -12.41 -30.40 4.17
CA GLU A 162 -12.67 -31.46 3.19
C GLU A 162 -11.94 -32.76 3.57
N PRO A 163 -12.61 -33.93 3.53
CA PRO A 163 -11.93 -35.21 3.75
C PRO A 163 -11.07 -35.58 2.54
N GLY A 164 -9.86 -36.08 2.80
CA GLY A 164 -8.93 -36.54 1.76
C GLY A 164 -8.29 -35.38 0.98
N GLU A 165 -7.83 -35.68 -0.23
CA GLU A 165 -7.15 -34.71 -1.11
C GLU A 165 -8.10 -33.57 -1.53
N LEU A 166 -7.57 -32.35 -1.56
CA LEU A 166 -8.32 -31.19 -2.02
C LEU A 166 -8.69 -31.32 -3.49
N LYS A 167 -9.91 -30.92 -3.84
CA LYS A 167 -10.36 -30.87 -5.24
C LYS A 167 -9.60 -29.82 -6.06
N ARG A 168 -9.15 -28.74 -5.41
CA ARG A 168 -8.46 -27.59 -6.00
C ARG A 168 -7.41 -27.04 -5.05
N PRO A 169 -6.30 -26.48 -5.57
CA PRO A 169 -5.40 -25.66 -4.75
C PRO A 169 -6.16 -24.49 -4.13
N ARG A 170 -5.79 -24.15 -2.90
CA ARG A 170 -6.42 -23.08 -2.12
C ARG A 170 -5.44 -21.94 -1.90
N ILE A 171 -5.94 -20.72 -2.07
CA ILE A 171 -5.18 -19.48 -1.86
C ILE A 171 -5.91 -18.67 -0.80
N ILE A 172 -5.21 -18.28 0.26
CA ILE A 172 -5.79 -17.43 1.31
C ILE A 172 -5.47 -15.97 1.04
N PHE A 173 -6.47 -15.13 1.26
CA PHE A 173 -6.35 -13.69 1.43
C PHE A 173 -6.78 -13.34 2.86
N ASP A 174 -5.87 -12.78 3.62
CA ASP A 174 -6.16 -12.19 4.94
C ASP A 174 -5.40 -10.87 5.09
N HIS A 175 -5.51 -10.26 6.27
CA HIS A 175 -4.84 -8.99 6.53
C HIS A 175 -3.64 -9.18 7.46
N VAL A 176 -3.86 -9.67 8.68
CA VAL A 176 -2.79 -9.81 9.68
C VAL A 176 -2.01 -11.10 9.46
N PRO A 177 -0.68 -11.06 9.32
CA PRO A 177 0.12 -12.21 8.98
C PRO A 177 0.04 -13.39 9.96
N PHE A 178 0.34 -14.59 9.49
CA PHE A 178 0.38 -15.80 10.30
C PHE A 178 1.59 -15.81 11.23
N PHE A 179 1.41 -16.43 12.39
CA PHE A 179 2.45 -16.59 13.40
C PHE A 179 3.67 -17.30 12.81
N ARG A 180 4.85 -16.73 13.07
CA ARG A 180 6.15 -17.35 12.76
C ARG A 180 7.20 -16.98 13.79
N ASP A 181 8.22 -17.81 13.93
CA ASP A 181 9.35 -17.57 14.83
C ASP A 181 10.22 -16.43 14.27
N THR A 182 10.10 -15.24 14.88
CA THR A 182 10.79 -14.02 14.46
C THR A 182 12.31 -14.08 14.61
N SER A 183 12.82 -15.06 15.38
CA SER A 183 14.27 -15.31 15.48
C SER A 183 14.83 -16.03 14.24
N LYS A 184 13.97 -16.67 13.44
CA LYS A 184 14.34 -17.45 12.26
C LYS A 184 13.80 -16.84 10.96
N ALA A 185 12.68 -16.12 11.03
CA ALA A 185 12.03 -15.52 9.87
C ALA A 185 12.88 -14.38 9.31
N THR A 186 13.44 -14.59 8.11
CA THR A 186 14.29 -13.60 7.42
C THR A 186 13.51 -12.71 6.46
N CYS A 187 12.24 -13.03 6.16
CA CYS A 187 11.37 -12.32 5.21
C CYS A 187 11.84 -12.28 3.75
N GLY A 188 12.96 -12.95 3.43
CA GLY A 188 13.57 -12.94 2.11
C GLY A 188 14.25 -11.61 1.75
N PRO A 189 14.96 -11.56 0.61
CA PRO A 189 15.84 -10.44 0.24
C PRO A 189 15.11 -9.18 -0.24
N ARG A 190 13.78 -9.21 -0.37
CA ARG A 190 12.98 -8.12 -0.91
C ARG A 190 12.39 -7.19 0.16
N ARG A 191 12.53 -7.55 1.45
CA ARG A 191 12.21 -6.66 2.57
C ARG A 191 13.14 -5.45 2.57
N GLU A 192 12.61 -4.26 2.81
CA GLU A 192 13.42 -3.04 2.95
C GLU A 192 14.02 -2.90 4.35
N SER A 193 13.23 -3.23 5.36
CA SER A 193 13.67 -3.22 6.74
C SER A 193 14.72 -4.31 6.98
N PRO A 194 15.87 -3.97 7.59
CA PRO A 194 16.86 -4.98 7.97
C PRO A 194 16.44 -5.77 9.21
N LYS A 195 15.32 -5.41 9.83
CA LYS A 195 14.82 -6.06 11.05
C LYS A 195 13.80 -7.13 10.67
N PRO A 196 13.80 -8.28 11.36
CA PRO A 196 12.71 -9.24 11.22
C PRO A 196 11.39 -8.60 11.67
N ILE A 197 10.29 -9.20 11.23
CA ILE A 197 8.95 -8.83 11.70
C ILE A 197 8.90 -8.95 13.24
N PRO A 198 8.53 -7.90 13.99
CA PRO A 198 8.53 -7.95 15.44
C PRO A 198 7.31 -8.71 15.96
N ALA A 199 7.46 -9.48 17.04
CA ALA A 199 6.33 -10.08 17.73
C ALA A 199 5.76 -9.09 18.75
N VAL A 200 4.90 -8.18 18.29
CA VAL A 200 4.33 -7.10 19.12
C VAL A 200 2.81 -7.15 19.07
N ALA A 201 2.20 -6.88 20.23
CA ALA A 201 0.76 -6.67 20.38
C ALA A 201 0.53 -5.34 21.10
N GLY A 202 -0.54 -4.64 20.72
CA GLY A 202 -0.94 -3.35 21.27
C GLY A 202 -2.45 -3.22 21.33
N TYR A 203 -2.92 -2.00 21.57
CA TYR A 203 -4.35 -1.72 21.53
C TYR A 203 -4.86 -1.79 20.09
N GLN A 204 -5.78 -2.73 19.84
CA GLN A 204 -6.37 -3.02 18.52
C GLN A 204 -5.35 -3.31 17.40
N TYR A 205 -4.18 -3.85 17.75
CA TYR A 205 -3.12 -4.15 16.80
C TYR A 205 -2.30 -5.35 17.27
N GLN A 206 -1.90 -6.21 16.34
CA GLN A 206 -0.95 -7.28 16.58
C GLN A 206 -0.25 -7.63 15.27
N THR A 207 1.07 -7.75 15.29
CA THR A 207 1.86 -7.92 14.05
C THR A 207 1.66 -9.28 13.37
N MET A 208 1.20 -10.29 14.11
CA MET A 208 0.87 -11.61 13.59
C MET A 208 -0.28 -12.22 14.40
N ILE A 209 -1.19 -12.97 13.79
CA ILE A 209 -2.25 -13.69 14.52
C ILE A 209 -1.66 -14.75 15.45
N ASP A 210 -2.44 -15.20 16.43
CA ASP A 210 -1.94 -16.14 17.43
C ASP A 210 -1.51 -17.50 16.83
N PRO A 211 -0.51 -18.19 17.43
CA PRO A 211 -0.04 -19.49 16.97
C PRO A 211 -1.13 -20.55 16.87
N GLY A 212 -2.07 -20.53 17.83
CA GLY A 212 -3.20 -21.46 17.85
C GLY A 212 -4.16 -21.23 16.68
N ILE A 213 -4.43 -19.96 16.35
CA ILE A 213 -5.29 -19.59 15.23
C ILE A 213 -4.60 -19.94 13.90
N SER A 214 -3.32 -19.57 13.77
CA SER A 214 -2.49 -19.92 12.61
C SER A 214 -2.54 -21.42 12.33
N SER A 215 -2.32 -22.25 13.37
CA SER A 215 -2.34 -23.71 13.25
C SER A 215 -3.70 -24.26 12.83
N VAL A 216 -4.79 -23.72 13.40
CA VAL A 216 -6.16 -24.14 13.06
C VAL A 216 -6.49 -23.79 11.62
N VAL A 217 -6.19 -22.56 11.19
CA VAL A 217 -6.47 -22.11 9.83
C VAL A 217 -5.66 -22.91 8.81
N LEU A 218 -4.34 -23.08 9.03
CA LEU A 218 -3.50 -23.90 8.16
C LEU A 218 -4.01 -25.35 8.06
N GLY A 219 -4.35 -25.98 9.18
CA GLY A 219 -4.83 -27.36 9.22
C GLY A 219 -6.21 -27.58 8.58
N MET A 220 -7.13 -26.62 8.73
CA MET A 220 -8.48 -26.71 8.15
C MET A 220 -8.51 -26.32 6.67
N VAL A 221 -7.81 -25.24 6.31
CA VAL A 221 -7.85 -24.68 4.96
C VAL A 221 -6.88 -25.40 4.02
N ARG A 222 -5.69 -25.78 4.51
CA ARG A 222 -4.63 -26.44 3.74
C ARG A 222 -4.21 -25.63 2.49
N PRO A 223 -3.83 -24.36 2.64
CA PRO A 223 -3.53 -23.49 1.50
C PRO A 223 -2.18 -23.83 0.87
N SER A 224 -2.05 -23.54 -0.44
CA SER A 224 -0.77 -23.55 -1.14
C SER A 224 0.01 -22.25 -0.92
N ILE A 225 -0.71 -21.12 -0.90
CA ILE A 225 -0.15 -19.79 -0.66
C ILE A 225 -1.16 -18.88 0.06
N ILE A 226 -0.64 -17.95 0.86
CA ILE A 226 -1.33 -16.98 1.68
C ILE A 226 -0.80 -15.60 1.29
N PHE A 227 -1.68 -14.62 1.12
CA PHE A 227 -1.32 -13.21 0.96
C PHE A 227 -1.95 -12.37 2.07
N SER A 228 -1.09 -11.62 2.76
CA SER A 228 -1.41 -10.78 3.91
C SER A 228 -0.97 -9.33 3.70
N GLY A 229 -1.41 -8.40 4.54
CA GLY A 229 -1.03 -6.98 4.59
C GLY A 229 -0.39 -6.61 5.94
N ASP A 230 -0.79 -5.50 6.57
CA ASP A 230 -0.45 -5.05 7.94
C ASP A 230 1.04 -4.71 8.23
N ASP A 231 2.02 -5.57 7.92
CA ASP A 231 3.45 -5.25 8.18
C ASP A 231 4.01 -4.16 7.23
N HIS A 232 3.22 -3.75 6.22
CA HIS A 232 3.50 -2.75 5.18
C HIS A 232 4.72 -3.01 4.30
N ASP A 233 5.70 -3.80 4.75
CA ASP A 233 6.89 -4.20 4.01
C ASP A 233 6.72 -5.63 3.46
N TYR A 234 7.57 -5.99 2.49
CA TYR A 234 7.56 -7.34 1.96
C TYR A 234 8.10 -8.33 2.99
N CYS A 235 7.43 -9.47 3.14
CA CYS A 235 7.94 -10.59 3.92
C CYS A 235 7.47 -11.93 3.37
N GLU A 236 8.41 -12.76 2.95
CA GLU A 236 8.17 -14.12 2.47
C GLU A 236 8.52 -15.15 3.56
N ALA A 237 7.57 -16.05 3.86
CA ALA A 237 7.76 -17.13 4.83
C ALA A 237 7.14 -18.44 4.35
N VAL A 238 7.60 -19.54 4.95
CA VAL A 238 7.04 -20.89 4.75
C VAL A 238 6.49 -21.36 6.09
N HIS A 239 5.25 -21.84 6.08
CA HIS A 239 4.58 -22.44 7.22
C HIS A 239 4.54 -23.95 7.07
N GLU A 240 4.93 -24.64 8.12
CA GLU A 240 4.75 -26.08 8.24
C GLU A 240 3.47 -26.39 9.02
N TYR A 241 2.66 -27.30 8.50
CA TYR A 241 1.50 -27.84 9.21
C TYR A 241 1.35 -29.34 8.96
N SER A 242 0.69 -30.05 9.88
CA SER A 242 0.47 -31.49 9.75
C SER A 242 -0.92 -31.78 9.24
N HIS A 243 -1.03 -32.62 8.22
CA HIS A 243 -2.29 -33.15 7.73
C HIS A 243 -2.15 -34.64 7.39
N ASP A 244 -3.06 -35.46 7.91
CA ASP A 244 -3.02 -36.93 7.76
C ASP A 244 -1.66 -37.56 8.12
N GLY A 245 -0.99 -37.01 9.14
CA GLY A 245 0.32 -37.48 9.61
C GLY A 245 1.50 -37.12 8.71
N LYS A 246 1.29 -36.28 7.68
CA LYS A 246 2.34 -35.76 6.80
C LYS A 246 2.55 -34.28 7.06
N THR A 247 3.81 -33.84 7.05
CA THR A 247 4.15 -32.42 6.99
C THR A 247 3.77 -31.86 5.62
N LYS A 248 3.12 -30.71 5.64
CA LYS A 248 2.70 -29.93 4.49
C LYS A 248 3.17 -28.48 4.64
N HIS A 249 3.29 -27.78 3.52
CA HIS A 249 3.78 -26.41 3.48
C HIS A 249 2.74 -25.45 2.89
N ALA A 250 2.75 -24.23 3.42
CA ALA A 250 2.09 -23.08 2.82
C ALA A 250 3.06 -21.92 2.72
N ILE A 251 3.08 -21.24 1.59
CA ILE A 251 3.87 -20.01 1.41
C ILE A 251 3.03 -18.85 1.93
N GLU A 252 3.63 -17.89 2.61
CA GLU A 252 2.98 -16.63 2.96
C GLU A 252 3.79 -15.46 2.43
N ILE A 253 3.09 -14.55 1.75
CA ILE A 253 3.62 -13.29 1.27
C ILE A 253 2.89 -12.16 1.99
N ASN A 254 3.62 -11.41 2.81
CA ASN A 254 3.20 -10.08 3.22
C ASN A 254 3.33 -9.15 2.02
N VAL A 255 2.21 -8.73 1.46
CA VAL A 255 2.17 -7.81 0.34
C VAL A 255 2.53 -6.42 0.86
N LYS A 256 3.51 -5.82 0.20
CA LYS A 256 3.98 -4.48 0.55
C LYS A 256 2.88 -3.45 0.29
N SER A 257 2.80 -2.45 1.16
CA SER A 257 1.80 -1.38 1.03
C SER A 257 1.94 -0.64 -0.30
N ILE A 258 0.79 -0.31 -0.91
CA ILE A 258 0.75 0.58 -2.07
C ILE A 258 0.95 2.06 -1.68
N SER A 259 0.76 2.38 -0.41
CA SER A 259 0.78 3.74 0.11
C SER A 259 2.21 4.22 0.41
N MET A 260 2.50 5.44 -0.01
CA MET A 260 3.76 6.12 0.32
C MET A 260 3.82 6.62 1.78
N ALA A 261 2.72 6.52 2.54
CA ALA A 261 2.63 7.03 3.90
C ALA A 261 2.92 5.98 4.98
N MET A 262 3.23 4.74 4.60
CA MET A 262 3.26 3.57 5.49
C MET A 262 4.66 3.18 5.99
N GLY A 263 5.59 4.13 6.02
CA GLY A 263 6.94 3.91 6.58
C GLY A 263 7.89 3.10 5.70
N ILE A 264 7.52 2.90 4.42
CA ILE A 264 8.32 2.21 3.41
C ILE A 264 8.81 3.18 2.33
N TRP A 265 9.95 2.88 1.71
CA TRP A 265 10.56 3.71 0.68
C TRP A 265 10.09 3.39 -0.73
N LYS A 266 9.75 2.14 -1.03
CA LYS A 266 9.35 1.70 -2.37
C LYS A 266 7.99 0.99 -2.32
N PRO A 267 6.88 1.73 -2.30
CA PRO A 267 5.56 1.13 -2.37
C PRO A 267 5.44 0.14 -3.54
N ALA A 268 4.64 -0.92 -3.35
CA ALA A 268 4.51 -1.96 -4.35
C ALA A 268 3.12 -2.59 -4.34
N VAL A 269 2.91 -3.48 -5.30
CA VAL A 269 1.75 -4.38 -5.41
C VAL A 269 2.29 -5.78 -5.70
N GLU A 270 1.48 -6.81 -5.46
CA GLU A 270 1.83 -8.18 -5.82
C GLU A 270 1.02 -8.64 -7.03
N LEU A 271 1.66 -9.24 -8.03
CA LEU A 271 0.97 -9.89 -9.14
C LEU A 271 0.83 -11.37 -8.86
N LEU A 272 -0.37 -11.90 -9.08
CA LEU A 272 -0.65 -13.33 -8.96
C LEU A 272 -1.20 -13.87 -10.28
N THR A 273 -0.50 -14.83 -10.87
CA THR A 273 -0.92 -15.58 -12.06
C THR A 273 -1.31 -16.98 -11.65
N LEU A 274 -2.45 -17.47 -12.15
CA LEU A 274 -2.97 -18.80 -11.84
C LEU A 274 -3.02 -19.65 -13.11
N TYR A 275 -2.65 -20.91 -12.97
CA TYR A 275 -2.63 -21.92 -14.03
C TYR A 275 -3.62 -23.03 -13.71
N ASP A 276 -4.45 -23.41 -14.68
CA ASP A 276 -5.48 -24.43 -14.50
C ASP A 276 -4.91 -25.80 -14.08
N LYS A 277 -3.64 -26.07 -14.44
CA LYS A 277 -2.88 -27.27 -14.12
C LYS A 277 -1.47 -26.92 -13.64
N PRO A 278 -0.82 -27.82 -12.87
CA PRO A 278 0.57 -27.65 -12.51
C PRO A 278 1.46 -27.53 -13.75
N ILE A 279 2.38 -26.57 -13.74
CA ILE A 279 3.37 -26.40 -14.81
C ILE A 279 4.32 -27.60 -14.78
N GLU A 280 4.39 -28.34 -15.89
CA GLU A 280 5.23 -29.53 -16.01
C GLU A 280 6.71 -29.21 -15.80
N GLY A 281 7.38 -29.99 -14.95
CA GLY A 281 8.80 -29.82 -14.63
C GLY A 281 9.13 -28.63 -13.72
N LYS A 282 8.15 -27.77 -13.40
CA LYS A 282 8.35 -26.65 -12.49
C LYS A 282 8.09 -27.10 -11.05
N LYS A 283 9.04 -26.80 -10.16
CA LYS A 283 8.85 -26.93 -8.72
C LYS A 283 8.72 -25.54 -8.09
N VAL A 284 7.99 -25.46 -6.98
CA VAL A 284 7.88 -24.23 -6.20
C VAL A 284 9.12 -24.12 -5.31
N GLU A 285 9.83 -23.00 -5.42
CA GLU A 285 11.04 -22.72 -4.66
C GLU A 285 10.89 -21.40 -3.90
N VAL A 286 11.20 -21.41 -2.61
CA VAL A 286 11.13 -20.25 -1.72
C VAL A 286 12.45 -20.15 -0.96
N ASN A 287 13.12 -19.00 -1.04
CA ASN A 287 14.41 -18.78 -0.37
C ASN A 287 15.48 -19.87 -0.64
N GLY A 288 15.47 -20.50 -1.82
CA GLY A 288 16.40 -21.58 -2.18
C GLY A 288 15.96 -22.98 -1.76
N GLU A 289 14.81 -23.12 -1.10
CA GLU A 289 14.24 -24.39 -0.68
C GLU A 289 13.09 -24.81 -1.60
N VAL A 290 13.12 -26.06 -2.05
CA VAL A 290 12.12 -26.63 -2.95
C VAL A 290 11.00 -27.28 -2.14
N LEU A 291 9.77 -26.81 -2.32
CA LEU A 291 8.58 -27.32 -1.64
C LEU A 291 7.84 -28.32 -2.53
N GLU A 292 8.07 -29.62 -2.32
CA GLU A 292 7.58 -30.67 -3.22
C GLU A 292 6.08 -30.97 -3.12
N ASP A 293 5.44 -30.62 -2.00
CA ASP A 293 4.03 -30.87 -1.75
C ASP A 293 3.10 -29.75 -2.25
N ILE A 294 3.67 -28.62 -2.70
CA ILE A 294 2.92 -27.49 -3.27
C ILE A 294 2.87 -27.63 -4.80
N PRO A 295 1.68 -27.75 -5.41
CA PRO A 295 1.57 -27.83 -6.87
C PRO A 295 1.92 -26.49 -7.51
N ALA A 296 2.78 -26.49 -8.53
CA ALA A 296 3.20 -25.30 -9.30
C ALA A 296 2.08 -24.78 -10.22
N THR A 297 0.98 -24.37 -9.62
CA THR A 297 -0.28 -23.90 -10.24
C THR A 297 -0.42 -22.38 -10.18
N PHE A 298 0.58 -21.68 -9.63
CA PHE A 298 0.60 -20.22 -9.54
C PHE A 298 2.01 -19.66 -9.73
N GLU A 299 2.08 -18.37 -10.03
CA GLU A 299 3.27 -17.53 -9.97
C GLU A 299 2.93 -16.21 -9.31
N TYR A 300 3.84 -15.71 -8.48
CA TYR A 300 3.72 -14.39 -7.86
C TYR A 300 4.95 -13.53 -8.14
N LYS A 301 4.73 -12.22 -8.26
CA LYS A 301 5.80 -11.24 -8.48
C LYS A 301 5.42 -9.87 -7.93
N MET A 302 6.23 -9.37 -7.01
CA MET A 302 6.16 -7.99 -6.56
C MET A 302 6.52 -7.01 -7.68
N CYS A 303 5.69 -5.99 -7.85
CA CYS A 303 5.90 -4.88 -8.78
C CYS A 303 5.96 -3.56 -8.01
N TYR A 304 7.11 -2.90 -8.04
CA TYR A 304 7.30 -1.60 -7.41
C TYR A 304 6.57 -0.49 -8.16
N LEU A 305 6.08 0.47 -7.39
CA LEU A 305 5.62 1.76 -7.88
C LEU A 305 6.82 2.70 -8.08
N THR A 306 6.59 3.84 -8.73
CA THR A 306 7.59 4.90 -8.83
C THR A 306 8.01 5.37 -7.42
N PRO A 307 9.31 5.54 -7.11
CA PRO A 307 9.74 6.06 -5.83
C PRO A 307 8.99 7.35 -5.43
N PRO A 308 8.44 7.43 -4.21
CA PRO A 308 7.79 8.65 -3.74
C PRO A 308 8.76 9.83 -3.74
N TYR A 309 8.24 11.03 -4.00
CA TYR A 309 8.97 12.30 -3.99
C TYR A 309 10.08 12.47 -5.05
N GLU A 310 10.30 11.52 -5.94
CA GLU A 310 11.31 11.64 -7.01
C GLU A 310 11.09 12.93 -7.83
N ASP A 311 9.85 13.18 -8.24
CA ASP A 311 9.46 14.41 -8.92
C ASP A 311 9.79 15.67 -8.09
N ILE A 312 9.48 15.66 -6.79
CA ILE A 312 9.72 16.81 -5.90
C ILE A 312 11.23 17.08 -5.77
N ILE A 313 12.04 16.02 -5.68
CA ILE A 313 13.50 16.13 -5.63
C ILE A 313 14.01 16.75 -6.93
N PHE A 314 13.56 16.27 -8.09
CA PHE A 314 13.96 16.83 -9.38
C PHE A 314 13.52 18.29 -9.55
N TYR A 315 12.30 18.65 -9.15
CA TYR A 315 11.83 20.04 -9.15
C TYR A 315 12.67 20.92 -8.22
N SER A 316 13.06 20.41 -7.05
CA SER A 316 13.90 21.14 -6.10
C SER A 316 15.31 21.37 -6.65
N ILE A 317 15.90 20.36 -7.29
CA ILE A 317 17.20 20.45 -7.97
C ILE A 317 17.11 21.46 -9.12
N PHE A 318 16.06 21.36 -9.95
CA PHE A 318 15.86 22.28 -11.07
C PHE A 318 15.66 23.72 -10.59
N ALA A 319 14.84 23.94 -9.56
CA ALA A 319 14.63 25.25 -8.95
C ALA A 319 15.94 25.83 -8.39
N PHE A 320 16.77 25.00 -7.74
CA PHE A 320 18.09 25.41 -7.27
C PHE A 320 19.00 25.87 -8.42
N PHE A 321 19.10 25.09 -9.50
CA PHE A 321 19.93 25.47 -10.64
C PHE A 321 19.38 26.68 -11.39
N ASN A 322 18.06 26.83 -11.51
CA ASN A 322 17.43 28.02 -12.05
C ASN A 322 17.76 29.25 -11.20
N PHE A 323 17.62 29.15 -9.88
CA PHE A 323 18.02 30.22 -8.96
C PHE A 323 19.50 30.61 -9.12
N VAL A 324 20.41 29.63 -9.20
CA VAL A 324 21.84 29.88 -9.45
C VAL A 324 22.07 30.55 -10.81
N TYR A 325 21.37 30.09 -11.86
CA TYR A 325 21.43 30.68 -13.19
C TYR A 325 20.98 32.15 -13.18
N LEU A 326 19.82 32.44 -12.58
CA LEU A 326 19.31 33.80 -12.42
C LEU A 326 20.29 34.67 -11.63
N CYS A 327 20.86 34.17 -10.54
CA CYS A 327 21.87 34.90 -9.80
C CYS A 327 23.10 35.19 -10.67
N PHE A 328 23.64 34.22 -11.40
CA PHE A 328 24.82 34.42 -12.25
C PHE A 328 24.59 35.42 -13.38
N PHE A 329 23.43 35.36 -14.05
CA PHE A 329 23.13 36.24 -15.17
C PHE A 329 22.66 37.63 -14.73
N CYS A 330 21.77 37.73 -13.73
CA CYS A 330 21.31 39.03 -13.23
C CYS A 330 22.39 39.79 -12.43
N LEU A 331 23.37 39.10 -11.83
CA LEU A 331 24.52 39.77 -11.20
C LEU A 331 25.59 40.21 -12.22
N LYS A 332 25.63 39.64 -13.42
CA LYS A 332 26.64 39.98 -14.44
C LYS A 332 26.24 41.11 -15.37
N THR A 333 24.99 41.57 -15.36
CA THR A 333 24.48 42.57 -16.31
C THR A 333 24.93 44.01 -16.08
N ASP A 334 25.72 44.31 -15.05
CA ASP A 334 26.25 45.68 -14.80
C ASP A 334 27.53 46.04 -15.58
N LYS A 335 27.93 45.27 -16.58
CA LYS A 335 29.01 45.65 -17.50
C LYS A 335 28.53 45.50 -18.94
N TYR A 336 28.73 46.55 -19.74
CA TYR A 336 28.49 46.70 -21.19
C TYR A 336 27.38 47.67 -21.65
N TYR A 337 27.09 48.72 -20.88
CA TYR A 337 26.74 50.01 -21.50
C TYR A 337 27.92 50.97 -21.38
N THR A 338 28.94 50.80 -22.22
CA THR A 338 29.90 51.87 -22.50
C THR A 338 29.21 52.87 -23.43
N GLY A 339 28.35 53.72 -22.84
CA GLY A 339 28.05 55.00 -23.46
C GLY A 339 29.36 55.78 -23.56
N PHE A 340 29.63 56.35 -24.74
CA PHE A 340 30.73 57.29 -24.94
C PHE A 340 30.58 58.47 -23.97
N ALA A 341 31.21 58.41 -22.80
CA ALA A 341 31.91 59.50 -22.12
C ALA A 341 32.23 59.15 -20.65
N ILE A 342 33.37 59.70 -20.20
CA ILE A 342 33.80 60.03 -18.82
C ILE A 342 34.89 59.11 -18.22
N ASP A 343 36.06 59.74 -18.03
CA ASP A 343 37.18 59.36 -17.17
C ASP A 343 36.76 59.35 -15.68
N GLU A 344 36.04 58.32 -15.23
CA GLU A 344 35.99 57.97 -13.81
C GLU A 344 36.52 56.55 -13.61
N VAL A 345 37.43 56.41 -12.64
CA VAL A 345 38.07 55.15 -12.24
C VAL A 345 36.99 54.14 -11.88
N TYR A 346 36.67 53.26 -12.82
CA TYR A 346 35.75 52.15 -12.61
C TYR A 346 36.37 51.18 -11.60
N LYS A 347 35.93 51.26 -10.33
CA LYS A 347 36.19 50.21 -9.35
C LYS A 347 35.20 49.10 -9.59
N GLU A 348 35.70 47.88 -9.82
CA GLU A 348 34.83 46.71 -9.92
C GLU A 348 33.93 46.63 -8.69
N PRO A 349 32.60 46.55 -8.87
CA PRO A 349 31.71 46.37 -7.75
C PRO A 349 32.06 45.04 -7.06
N LYS A 350 32.24 45.07 -5.75
CA LYS A 350 32.42 43.83 -4.98
C LYS A 350 31.14 43.01 -5.11
N VAL A 351 31.29 41.70 -5.25
CA VAL A 351 30.16 40.74 -5.39
C VAL A 351 29.04 41.01 -4.36
N TRP A 352 29.42 41.40 -3.15
CA TRP A 352 28.49 41.73 -2.06
C TRP A 352 27.65 43.00 -2.26
N ASP A 353 28.13 43.98 -3.00
CA ASP A 353 27.40 45.22 -3.27
C ASP A 353 26.39 45.03 -4.42
N THR A 354 26.71 44.14 -5.37
CA THR A 354 25.79 43.73 -6.46
C THR A 354 24.68 42.82 -5.94
N LEU A 355 24.99 41.92 -4.99
CA LEU A 355 23.97 41.12 -4.31
C LEU A 355 22.97 41.97 -3.49
N LYS A 356 23.42 43.11 -2.96
CA LYS A 356 22.57 44.06 -2.23
C LYS A 356 21.71 44.94 -3.14
N SER A 357 22.10 45.13 -4.41
CA SER A 357 21.34 45.94 -5.38
C SER A 357 20.24 45.14 -6.08
N ILE A 358 20.33 43.80 -6.09
CA ILE A 358 19.20 42.95 -6.43
C ILE A 358 18.07 43.27 -5.44
N SER A 359 16.95 43.77 -5.97
CA SER A 359 15.73 43.89 -5.19
C SER A 359 15.35 42.50 -4.71
N THR A 360 15.67 42.19 -3.45
CA THR A 360 15.29 40.95 -2.78
C THR A 360 13.80 40.71 -2.92
N LYS A 361 13.01 41.80 -2.92
CA LYS A 361 11.59 41.79 -3.20
C LYS A 361 11.26 41.29 -4.63
N LEU A 362 11.93 41.80 -5.67
CA LEU A 362 11.70 41.37 -7.06
C LEU A 362 12.13 39.91 -7.29
N LEU A 363 13.25 39.50 -6.70
CA LEU A 363 13.74 38.13 -6.82
C LEU A 363 12.81 37.14 -6.09
N VAL A 364 12.34 37.51 -4.89
CA VAL A 364 11.33 36.74 -4.16
C VAL A 364 10.01 36.72 -4.93
N GLU A 365 9.57 37.85 -5.49
CA GLU A 365 8.35 37.92 -6.31
C GLU A 365 8.46 37.01 -7.54
N LEU A 366 9.58 37.02 -8.28
CA LEU A 366 9.82 36.15 -9.44
C LEU A 366 9.82 34.66 -9.05
N VAL A 367 10.57 34.29 -8.01
CA VAL A 367 10.62 32.89 -7.55
C VAL A 367 9.25 32.43 -7.04
N VAL A 368 8.53 33.28 -6.30
CA VAL A 368 7.18 32.96 -5.82
C VAL A 368 6.20 32.84 -6.99
N VAL A 369 6.26 33.73 -7.98
CA VAL A 369 5.39 33.68 -9.16
C VAL A 369 5.70 32.47 -10.02
N GLU A 370 6.97 32.18 -10.33
CA GLU A 370 7.34 30.98 -11.08
C GLU A 370 6.96 29.71 -10.33
N SER A 371 7.22 29.64 -9.02
CA SER A 371 6.83 28.50 -8.19
C SER A 371 5.31 28.35 -8.12
N ALA A 372 4.55 29.46 -8.05
CA ALA A 372 3.09 29.44 -8.06
C ALA A 372 2.51 29.07 -9.43
N ILE A 373 3.16 29.45 -10.53
CA ILE A 373 2.78 29.05 -11.89
C ILE A 373 3.06 27.57 -12.09
N VAL A 374 4.25 27.09 -11.72
CA VAL A 374 4.60 25.66 -11.80
C VAL A 374 3.68 24.85 -10.90
N TRP A 375 3.39 25.32 -9.68
CA TRP A 375 2.40 24.72 -8.79
C TRP A 375 0.99 24.74 -9.40
N GLY A 376 0.56 25.85 -10.00
CA GLY A 376 -0.74 25.99 -10.64
C GLY A 376 -0.90 25.16 -11.92
N VAL A 377 0.18 24.97 -12.69
CA VAL A 377 0.24 24.07 -13.85
C VAL A 377 0.28 22.63 -13.40
N TYR A 378 1.06 22.30 -12.37
CA TYR A 378 1.08 20.97 -11.76
C TYR A 378 -0.31 20.61 -11.20
N TYR A 379 -0.93 21.52 -10.48
CA TYR A 379 -2.30 21.37 -10.00
C TYR A 379 -3.28 21.28 -11.17
N GLY A 380 -3.27 22.20 -12.12
CA GLY A 380 -4.23 22.22 -13.23
C GLY A 380 -4.13 21.05 -14.22
N LEU A 381 -2.92 20.55 -14.50
CA LEU A 381 -2.68 19.48 -15.47
C LEU A 381 -2.55 18.09 -14.84
N PHE A 382 -2.04 18.02 -13.61
CA PHE A 382 -1.67 16.76 -12.97
C PHE A 382 -2.37 16.54 -11.63
N SER A 383 -3.27 17.43 -11.20
CA SER A 383 -4.24 17.09 -10.18
C SER A 383 -5.53 16.62 -10.83
N VAL A 384 -6.00 15.45 -10.41
CA VAL A 384 -7.44 15.21 -10.45
C VAL A 384 -8.03 16.23 -9.46
N SER A 385 -8.92 17.08 -9.96
CA SER A 385 -9.53 18.13 -9.14
C SER A 385 -10.38 17.47 -8.05
N TYR A 386 -9.78 17.29 -6.87
CA TYR A 386 -10.41 16.69 -5.71
C TYR A 386 -10.95 17.77 -4.77
N TYR A 387 -11.93 18.58 -5.19
CA TYR A 387 -12.86 19.28 -4.29
C TYR A 387 -14.20 19.53 -4.98
#